data_AF-G9ZPK3-F1
#
_entry.id   AF-G9ZPK3-F1
#
_cell.length_a   1.000
_cell.length_b   1.000
_cell.length_c   1.000
_cell.angle_alpha   90.00
_cell.angle_beta   90.00
_cell.angle_gamma   90.00
#
_symmetry.space_group_name_H-M   'P 1'
#
loop_
_entity.id
_entity.type
_entity.pdbx_description
1 polymer ?
#
loop_
_entity_poly.entity_id
_entity_poly.type
_entity_poly.pdbx_seq_one_letter_code
_entity_poly.pdbx_strand_id
1 'polypeptide(L)'
;MTFKKRFILLTLGLSAVAVFGQSKPIHASTPGLKRVSTNHMAKIANKNDYYRVNQNTKAGPYKGQKVTLPKGTVLSMTTGYDSASPAPNGKVLIANYDNSVDLSYALKKKLGVKHPSKRFQIWLPYYPKRYTKIKRPTYTLPYGQNVLFSGGLTAFKSLASAGYQHGHPFNSNALKITSDGYLEFYKYAGTTLAGFDGRWRYTQKPTSYVKISHTLNKGATKYLYFQQPLKGVKTVHLRNQKYRYRLAIKNRHTPYVYGNNAFAMYASIYSAGGHRYFTSPRSYDNFGD
;
A
#
# COMPACT_ATOMS: atom_id res chain seq x y z
N MET A 1 -44.00 -31.74 70.06
CA MET A 1 -42.64 -32.19 70.45
C MET A 1 -42.37 -33.49 69.72
N THR A 2 -41.24 -33.58 68.99
CA THR A 2 -40.58 -34.81 68.45
C THR A 2 -41.38 -35.74 67.51
N PHE A 3 -40.86 -36.38 66.45
CA PHE A 3 -39.80 -36.15 65.46
C PHE A 3 -39.98 -37.29 64.41
N LYS A 4 -40.03 -36.95 63.11
CA LYS A 4 -39.56 -37.71 61.91
C LYS A 4 -39.61 -39.26 61.87
N LYS A 5 -40.23 -39.82 60.80
CA LYS A 5 -39.62 -40.30 59.52
C LYS A 5 -40.52 -41.33 58.81
N ARG A 6 -40.66 -41.19 57.47
CA ARG A 6 -40.70 -42.21 56.38
C ARG A 6 -41.35 -41.56 55.14
N PHE A 7 -40.57 -41.29 54.08
CA PHE A 7 -40.39 -42.08 52.84
C PHE A 7 -41.67 -42.31 52.01
N ILE A 8 -41.62 -41.86 50.75
CA ILE A 8 -42.17 -42.42 49.48
C ILE A 8 -42.54 -41.23 48.54
N LEU A 9 -41.74 -40.93 47.50
CA LEU A 9 -41.73 -41.50 46.12
C LEU A 9 -42.79 -40.82 45.23
N LEU A 10 -42.35 -39.95 44.31
CA LEU A 10 -42.96 -39.73 42.99
C LEU A 10 -42.16 -38.68 42.22
N THR A 11 -41.50 -39.08 41.13
CA THR A 11 -41.63 -38.41 39.84
C THR A 11 -40.82 -39.14 38.77
N LEU A 12 -41.59 -39.87 37.96
CA LEU A 12 -41.52 -39.98 36.49
C LEU A 12 -40.15 -39.84 35.83
N GLY A 13 -39.73 -40.96 35.23
CA GLY A 13 -38.69 -40.97 34.21
C GLY A 13 -39.11 -40.26 32.93
N LEU A 14 -38.11 -39.72 32.26
CA LEU A 14 -38.07 -39.63 30.81
C LEU A 14 -36.63 -39.85 30.35
N SER A 15 -36.45 -40.94 29.65
CA SER A 15 -35.24 -41.32 28.93
C SER A 15 -34.98 -40.30 27.82
N ALA A 16 -33.77 -39.72 27.79
CA ALA A 16 -33.25 -39.09 26.59
C ALA A 16 -31.78 -39.49 26.43
N VAL A 17 -31.57 -40.35 25.43
CA VAL A 17 -30.27 -40.72 24.89
C VAL A 17 -29.59 -39.45 24.38
N ALA A 18 -28.53 -39.00 25.04
CA ALA A 18 -27.62 -38.00 24.49
C ALA A 18 -26.32 -38.69 24.09
N VAL A 19 -26.25 -38.95 22.78
CA VAL A 19 -25.08 -39.42 22.04
C VAL A 19 -23.85 -38.60 22.43
N PHE A 20 -22.77 -39.29 22.84
CA PHE A 20 -21.43 -38.71 22.88
C PHE A 20 -21.03 -38.32 21.45
N GLY A 21 -21.43 -37.12 21.03
CA GLY A 21 -20.89 -36.48 19.86
C GLY A 21 -19.45 -36.15 20.13
N GLN A 22 -18.53 -36.95 19.58
CA GLN A 22 -17.15 -36.52 19.37
C GLN A 22 -17.21 -35.22 18.57
N SER A 23 -17.07 -34.08 19.26
CA SER A 23 -16.75 -32.83 18.61
C SER A 23 -15.37 -33.03 17.99
N LYS A 24 -15.33 -33.33 16.68
CA LYS A 24 -14.12 -33.19 15.90
C LYS A 24 -13.57 -31.80 16.22
N PRO A 25 -12.32 -31.66 16.69
CA PRO A 25 -11.73 -30.35 16.73
C PRO A 25 -11.80 -29.84 15.30
N ILE A 26 -12.56 -28.78 15.08
CA ILE A 26 -12.42 -27.98 13.86
C ILE A 26 -10.98 -27.51 13.94
N HIS A 27 -10.09 -28.21 13.24
CA HIS A 27 -8.77 -27.69 12.94
C HIS A 27 -9.03 -26.45 12.09
N ALA A 28 -9.17 -25.30 12.76
CA ALA A 28 -8.99 -24.02 12.14
C ALA A 28 -7.61 -24.07 11.50
N SER A 29 -7.57 -24.28 10.17
CA SER A 29 -6.32 -24.34 9.42
C SER A 29 -5.57 -23.07 9.77
N THR A 30 -4.43 -23.20 10.45
CA THR A 30 -3.64 -22.03 10.83
C THR A 30 -3.39 -21.24 9.56
N PRO A 31 -3.73 -19.93 9.50
CA PRO A 31 -3.56 -19.17 8.27
C PRO A 31 -2.08 -19.16 7.88
N GLY A 32 -1.75 -19.97 6.88
CA GLY A 32 -0.38 -20.25 6.48
C GLY A 32 0.07 -19.33 5.35
N LEU A 33 1.38 -19.08 5.30
CA LEU A 33 2.00 -18.41 4.18
C LEU A 33 2.04 -19.37 2.98
N LYS A 34 1.42 -18.99 1.85
CA LYS A 34 1.38 -19.80 0.63
C LYS A 34 1.89 -18.98 -0.55
N ARG A 35 2.57 -19.63 -1.50
CA ARG A 35 2.95 -18.99 -2.78
C ARG A 35 1.71 -18.91 -3.67
N VAL A 36 1.57 -17.82 -4.41
CA VAL A 36 0.51 -17.65 -5.43
C VAL A 36 1.11 -17.46 -6.82
N SER A 37 0.28 -17.53 -7.86
CA SER A 37 0.73 -17.28 -9.22
C SER A 37 0.91 -15.78 -9.48
N THR A 38 1.81 -15.43 -10.38
CA THR A 38 2.00 -14.04 -10.85
C THR A 38 0.76 -13.50 -11.56
N ASN A 39 0.01 -14.37 -12.24
CA ASN A 39 -1.24 -14.02 -12.90
C ASN A 39 -2.32 -13.62 -11.89
N HIS A 40 -2.45 -14.38 -10.79
CA HIS A 40 -3.35 -14.01 -9.72
C HIS A 40 -2.98 -12.65 -9.11
N MET A 41 -1.68 -12.41 -8.85
CA MET A 41 -1.21 -11.10 -8.38
C MET A 41 -1.53 -9.95 -9.32
N ALA A 42 -1.41 -10.16 -10.63
CA ALA A 42 -1.71 -9.14 -11.62
C ALA A 42 -3.21 -8.77 -11.64
N LYS A 43 -4.09 -9.72 -11.29
CA LYS A 43 -5.53 -9.47 -11.17
C LYS A 43 -5.85 -8.60 -9.95
N ILE A 44 -5.25 -8.91 -8.79
CA ILE A 44 -5.53 -8.22 -7.52
C ILE A 44 -4.66 -6.97 -7.28
N ALA A 45 -3.69 -6.69 -8.14
CA ALA A 45 -2.82 -5.55 -7.98
C ALA A 45 -3.56 -4.25 -8.26
N ASN A 46 -3.33 -3.27 -7.40
CA ASN A 46 -3.78 -1.91 -7.61
C ASN A 46 -3.38 -1.36 -8.99
N LYS A 47 -4.39 -1.09 -9.82
CA LYS A 47 -4.28 -0.46 -11.14
C LYS A 47 -4.57 1.04 -11.05
N ASN A 48 -3.71 1.78 -10.35
CA ASN A 48 -3.78 3.24 -10.40
C ASN A 48 -3.65 3.73 -11.86
N ASP A 49 -4.55 4.61 -12.26
CA ASP A 49 -4.39 5.42 -13.46
C ASP A 49 -3.44 6.60 -13.19
N TYR A 50 -2.90 7.15 -14.28
CA TYR A 50 -1.97 8.26 -14.23
C TYR A 50 -2.46 9.41 -15.12
N TYR A 51 -2.42 10.62 -14.58
CA TYR A 51 -2.85 11.83 -15.28
C TYR A 51 -1.75 12.87 -15.26
N ARG A 52 -1.48 13.47 -16.42
CA ARG A 52 -0.61 14.63 -16.55
C ARG A 52 -1.45 15.91 -16.50
N VAL A 53 -1.05 16.82 -15.63
CA VAL A 53 -1.62 18.17 -15.53
C VAL A 53 -1.13 19.00 -16.73
N ASN A 54 -2.04 19.53 -17.54
CA ASN A 54 -1.69 20.26 -18.78
C ASN A 54 -1.47 21.76 -18.58
N GLN A 55 -1.88 22.31 -17.43
CA GLN A 55 -1.74 23.71 -17.07
C GLN A 55 -1.61 23.87 -15.55
N ASN A 56 -1.06 24.99 -15.09
CA ASN A 56 -0.98 25.26 -13.66
C ASN A 56 -2.38 25.16 -13.01
N THR A 57 -2.50 24.31 -12.00
CA THR A 57 -3.80 23.89 -11.46
C THR A 57 -3.82 24.07 -9.95
N LYS A 58 -4.78 24.83 -9.42
CA LYS A 58 -5.00 24.91 -7.97
C LYS A 58 -5.56 23.57 -7.48
N ALA A 59 -4.87 22.93 -6.55
CA ALA A 59 -5.23 21.65 -5.93
C ALA A 59 -4.90 21.67 -4.44
N GLY A 60 -5.59 20.86 -3.66
CA GLY A 60 -5.37 20.77 -2.22
C GLY A 60 -6.55 20.09 -1.54
N PRO A 61 -6.44 19.84 -0.23
CA PRO A 61 -7.54 19.25 0.51
C PRO A 61 -8.79 20.12 0.39
N TYR A 62 -9.95 19.48 0.31
CA TYR A 62 -11.26 20.14 0.20
C TYR A 62 -11.48 21.23 1.26
N LYS A 63 -10.90 21.03 2.46
CA LYS A 63 -10.92 21.98 3.59
C LYS A 63 -9.50 22.35 4.06
N GLY A 64 -8.68 22.94 3.19
CA GLY A 64 -7.38 23.46 3.60
C GLY A 64 -6.67 24.29 2.54
N GLN A 65 -5.38 24.56 2.80
CA GLN A 65 -4.55 25.37 1.91
C GLN A 65 -4.47 24.72 0.53
N LYS A 66 -4.97 25.44 -0.48
CA LYS A 66 -4.76 25.10 -1.89
C LYS A 66 -3.37 25.53 -2.32
N VAL A 67 -2.72 24.71 -3.12
CA VAL A 67 -1.43 24.99 -3.76
C VAL A 67 -1.58 24.84 -5.27
N THR A 68 -0.70 25.47 -6.03
CA THR A 68 -0.73 25.38 -7.49
C THR A 68 0.18 24.25 -7.98
N LEU A 69 -0.40 23.15 -8.44
CA LEU A 69 0.32 22.10 -9.16
C LEU A 69 0.86 22.65 -10.48
N PRO A 70 2.16 22.55 -10.75
CA PRO A 70 2.75 22.98 -12.01
C PRO A 70 2.24 22.14 -13.19
N LYS A 71 2.18 22.77 -14.36
CA LYS A 71 2.06 22.05 -15.64
C LYS A 71 3.10 20.92 -15.72
N GLY A 72 2.69 19.77 -16.24
CA GLY A 72 3.52 18.58 -16.37
C GLY A 72 3.55 17.68 -15.13
N THR A 73 2.96 18.09 -14.01
CA THR A 73 2.85 17.23 -12.81
C THR A 73 2.08 15.96 -13.16
N VAL A 74 2.63 14.80 -12.75
CA VAL A 74 1.99 13.49 -12.93
C VAL A 74 1.33 13.07 -11.63
N LEU A 75 0.04 12.74 -11.71
CA LEU A 75 -0.80 12.36 -10.60
C LEU A 75 -1.22 10.90 -10.74
N SER A 76 -1.06 10.11 -9.68
CA SER A 76 -1.65 8.77 -9.58
C SER A 76 -3.06 8.91 -8.99
N MET A 77 -4.08 8.86 -9.84
CA MET A 77 -5.48 9.16 -9.50
C MET A 77 -6.42 8.25 -10.27
N THR A 78 -7.67 8.15 -9.82
CA THR A 78 -8.75 7.47 -10.56
C THR A 78 -9.83 8.47 -10.95
N THR A 79 -10.61 8.15 -11.98
CA THR A 79 -11.83 8.90 -12.30
C THR A 79 -12.98 8.41 -11.45
N GLY A 80 -13.77 9.34 -10.94
CA GLY A 80 -15.02 9.06 -10.24
C GLY A 80 -16.14 9.99 -10.69
N TYR A 81 -17.28 9.88 -10.02
CA TYR A 81 -18.43 10.75 -10.17
C TYR A 81 -18.74 11.42 -8.83
N ASP A 82 -19.04 12.70 -8.86
CA ASP A 82 -19.46 13.51 -7.71
C ASP A 82 -20.48 14.54 -8.18
N SER A 83 -21.67 14.54 -7.59
CA SER A 83 -22.75 15.47 -7.95
C SER A 83 -22.39 16.93 -7.66
N ALA A 84 -21.43 17.20 -6.78
CA ALA A 84 -20.91 18.54 -6.51
C ALA A 84 -19.87 19.00 -7.53
N SER A 85 -19.47 18.16 -8.48
CA SER A 85 -18.47 18.52 -9.49
C SER A 85 -19.04 19.39 -10.59
N PRO A 86 -18.42 20.55 -10.91
CA PRO A 86 -18.81 21.40 -12.02
C PRO A 86 -18.36 20.85 -13.39
N ALA A 87 -17.73 19.67 -13.44
CA ALA A 87 -17.35 19.04 -14.70
C ALA A 87 -18.54 18.33 -15.36
N PRO A 88 -18.53 18.13 -16.70
CA PRO A 88 -19.58 17.40 -17.39
C PRO A 88 -19.83 16.03 -16.75
N ASN A 89 -21.11 15.71 -16.51
CA ASN A 89 -21.57 14.49 -15.87
C ASN A 89 -20.87 14.24 -14.53
N GLY A 90 -20.66 15.28 -13.70
CA GLY A 90 -20.12 15.15 -12.35
C GLY A 90 -18.71 14.53 -12.28
N LYS A 91 -17.96 14.46 -13.39
CA LYS A 91 -16.70 13.71 -13.40
C LYS A 91 -15.62 14.35 -12.54
N VAL A 92 -14.88 13.54 -11.79
CA VAL A 92 -13.79 14.01 -10.92
C VAL A 92 -12.55 13.13 -11.07
N LEU A 93 -11.38 13.74 -10.84
CA LEU A 93 -10.17 13.02 -10.48
C LEU A 93 -10.05 13.02 -8.97
N ILE A 94 -10.00 11.82 -8.40
CA ILE A 94 -9.79 11.60 -6.98
C ILE A 94 -8.55 10.76 -6.78
N ALA A 95 -7.80 11.08 -5.73
CA ALA A 95 -6.67 10.25 -5.35
C ALA A 95 -7.17 8.86 -4.99
N ASN A 96 -6.50 7.84 -5.52
CA ASN A 96 -6.90 6.47 -5.23
C ASN A 96 -6.49 6.13 -3.78
N TYR A 97 -7.42 5.56 -3.01
CA TYR A 97 -7.22 5.08 -1.63
C TYR A 97 -6.83 6.14 -0.57
N ASP A 98 -7.51 6.11 0.59
CA ASP A 98 -7.34 7.07 1.71
C ASP A 98 -7.41 8.57 1.30
N ASN A 99 -7.93 8.84 0.11
CA ASN A 99 -7.99 10.13 -0.57
C ASN A 99 -6.63 10.84 -0.70
N SER A 100 -5.48 10.15 -0.62
CA SER A 100 -4.14 10.81 -0.66
C SER A 100 -3.45 10.61 -2.00
N VAL A 101 -3.12 11.71 -2.69
CA VAL A 101 -2.35 11.64 -3.93
C VAL A 101 -0.91 11.25 -3.64
N ASP A 102 -0.31 10.47 -4.55
CA ASP A 102 1.05 9.99 -4.42
C ASP A 102 2.12 11.02 -4.85
N LEU A 103 2.12 12.20 -4.21
CA LEU A 103 3.13 13.24 -4.45
C LEU A 103 4.32 13.13 -3.50
N SER A 104 5.50 13.46 -4.02
CA SER A 104 6.73 13.52 -3.24
C SER A 104 6.72 14.61 -2.16
N TYR A 105 7.45 14.36 -1.08
CA TYR A 105 7.83 15.35 -0.08
C TYR A 105 8.52 16.55 -0.73
N ALA A 106 9.39 16.30 -1.71
CA ALA A 106 10.13 17.34 -2.42
C ALA A 106 9.19 18.33 -3.14
N LEU A 107 8.22 17.81 -3.88
CA LEU A 107 7.23 18.65 -4.56
C LEU A 107 6.34 19.35 -3.53
N LYS A 108 5.78 18.64 -2.54
CA LYS A 108 4.95 19.26 -1.49
C LYS A 108 5.67 20.41 -0.78
N LYS A 109 6.96 20.26 -0.48
CA LYS A 109 7.79 21.34 0.09
C LYS A 109 7.92 22.52 -0.88
N LYS A 110 8.23 22.27 -2.15
CA LYS A 110 8.34 23.31 -3.18
C LYS A 110 7.04 24.09 -3.37
N LEU A 111 5.90 23.43 -3.20
CA LEU A 111 4.57 24.04 -3.31
C LEU A 111 4.13 24.83 -2.08
N GLY A 112 4.91 24.84 -1.00
CA GLY A 112 4.55 25.52 0.24
C GLY A 112 3.43 24.83 1.03
N VAL A 113 3.26 23.52 0.89
CA VAL A 113 2.31 22.75 1.71
C VAL A 113 2.77 22.78 3.16
N LYS A 114 1.90 23.24 4.09
CA LYS A 114 2.21 23.38 5.53
C LYS A 114 2.83 22.13 6.17
N HIS A 115 2.33 20.94 5.84
CA HIS A 115 2.82 19.67 6.38
C HIS A 115 3.20 18.67 5.26
N PRO A 116 4.37 18.84 4.61
CA PRO A 116 4.71 18.09 3.40
C PRO A 116 4.98 16.59 3.65
N SER A 117 5.21 16.19 4.91
CA SER A 117 5.34 14.79 5.33
C SER A 117 4.00 14.06 5.54
N LYS A 118 2.89 14.78 5.57
CA LYS A 118 1.55 14.21 5.81
C LYS A 118 0.82 13.89 4.50
N ARG A 119 -0.35 13.25 4.64
CA ARG A 119 -1.27 12.98 3.53
C ARG A 119 -1.62 14.28 2.83
N PHE A 120 -1.70 14.23 1.50
CA PHE A 120 -2.11 15.37 0.69
C PHE A 120 -3.30 14.92 -0.14
N GLN A 121 -4.48 15.37 0.25
CA GLN A 121 -5.72 14.95 -0.41
C GLN A 121 -6.04 15.90 -1.55
N ILE A 122 -6.44 15.33 -2.69
CA ILE A 122 -6.81 16.09 -3.87
C ILE A 122 -8.11 15.56 -4.41
N TRP A 123 -9.03 16.49 -4.66
CA TRP A 123 -10.24 16.32 -5.45
C TRP A 123 -10.21 17.39 -6.54
N LEU A 124 -10.38 16.99 -7.80
CA LEU A 124 -10.32 17.90 -8.95
C LEU A 124 -11.46 17.60 -9.92
N PRO A 125 -12.24 18.60 -10.36
CA PRO A 125 -13.19 18.42 -11.45
C PRO A 125 -12.47 17.97 -12.72
N TYR A 126 -12.92 16.89 -13.35
CA TYR A 126 -12.21 16.31 -14.49
C TYR A 126 -12.59 16.97 -15.81
N TYR A 127 -11.65 17.71 -16.40
CA TYR A 127 -11.76 18.23 -17.76
C TYR A 127 -10.62 17.65 -18.63
N PRO A 128 -10.92 16.95 -19.76
CA PRO A 128 -9.90 16.35 -20.61
C PRO A 128 -8.82 17.33 -21.11
N LYS A 129 -9.19 18.60 -21.35
CA LYS A 129 -8.23 19.67 -21.73
C LYS A 129 -7.23 19.96 -20.60
N ARG A 130 -7.63 19.87 -19.33
CA ARG A 130 -6.79 20.14 -18.16
C ARG A 130 -5.96 18.94 -17.72
N TYR A 131 -6.45 17.73 -17.97
CA TYR A 131 -5.78 16.49 -17.55
C TYR A 131 -5.80 15.44 -18.66
N THR A 132 -4.61 15.04 -19.08
CA THR A 132 -4.44 13.94 -20.04
C THR A 132 -4.14 12.66 -19.27
N LYS A 133 -4.95 11.61 -19.47
CA LYS A 133 -4.59 10.26 -19.03
C LYS A 133 -3.33 9.82 -19.78
N ILE A 134 -2.32 9.37 -19.04
CA ILE A 134 -1.04 8.93 -19.61
C ILE A 134 -0.81 7.46 -19.31
N LYS A 135 0.08 6.84 -20.08
CA LYS A 135 0.58 5.49 -19.77
C LYS A 135 1.27 5.51 -18.39
N ARG A 136 1.16 4.39 -17.68
CA ARG A 136 1.84 4.17 -16.40
C ARG A 136 3.33 4.54 -16.52
N PRO A 137 3.85 5.44 -15.67
CA PRO A 137 5.25 5.85 -15.78
C PRO A 137 6.21 4.67 -15.58
N THR A 138 7.28 4.65 -16.36
CA THR A 138 8.21 3.51 -16.41
C THR A 138 8.94 3.24 -15.10
N TYR A 139 9.09 4.23 -14.23
CA TYR A 139 9.70 4.08 -12.90
C TYR A 139 8.82 3.35 -11.88
N THR A 140 7.52 3.24 -12.11
CA THR A 140 6.60 2.61 -11.16
C THR A 140 6.75 1.10 -11.09
N LEU A 141 6.40 0.50 -9.95
CA LEU A 141 6.41 -0.94 -9.74
C LEU A 141 5.20 -1.59 -10.43
N PRO A 142 5.27 -2.87 -10.82
CA PRO A 142 4.14 -3.55 -11.46
C PRO A 142 2.98 -3.83 -10.50
N TYR A 143 3.25 -3.94 -9.19
CA TYR A 143 2.27 -4.30 -8.18
C TYR A 143 2.28 -3.30 -7.01
N GLY A 144 1.10 -3.00 -6.47
CA GLY A 144 0.91 -2.22 -5.24
C GLY A 144 1.08 -0.70 -5.38
N GLN A 145 1.21 -0.04 -4.24
CA GLN A 145 1.20 1.43 -4.10
C GLN A 145 2.57 2.09 -4.36
N ASN A 146 3.45 1.44 -5.14
CA ASN A 146 4.83 1.87 -5.35
C ASN A 146 5.65 2.00 -4.04
N VAL A 147 5.31 1.20 -3.02
CA VAL A 147 6.01 1.14 -1.74
C VAL A 147 6.63 -0.24 -1.54
N LEU A 148 7.88 -0.26 -1.12
CA LEU A 148 8.67 -1.43 -0.77
C LEU A 148 9.04 -1.33 0.71
N PHE A 149 8.46 -2.19 1.54
CA PHE A 149 8.82 -2.33 2.95
C PHE A 149 9.97 -3.33 3.10
N SER A 150 10.99 -2.97 3.87
CA SER A 150 12.17 -3.79 4.10
C SER A 150 11.88 -5.04 4.94
N GLY A 151 12.74 -6.05 4.84
CA GLY A 151 12.69 -7.30 5.61
C GLY A 151 12.05 -8.48 4.87
N GLY A 152 11.63 -8.28 3.62
CA GLY A 152 11.21 -9.35 2.71
C GLY A 152 10.06 -10.20 3.25
N LEU A 153 10.15 -11.51 3.04
CA LEU A 153 9.09 -12.45 3.38
C LEU A 153 8.84 -12.54 4.90
N THR A 154 9.89 -12.46 5.72
CA THR A 154 9.78 -12.48 7.19
C THR A 154 9.02 -11.27 7.70
N ALA A 155 9.34 -10.08 7.20
CA ALA A 155 8.63 -8.86 7.58
C ALA A 155 7.18 -8.87 7.08
N PHE A 156 6.92 -9.39 5.88
CA PHE A 156 5.55 -9.60 5.40
C PHE A 156 4.77 -10.55 6.30
N LYS A 157 5.34 -11.70 6.68
CA LYS A 157 4.70 -12.66 7.58
C LYS A 157 4.40 -12.00 8.93
N SER A 158 5.34 -11.25 9.49
CA SER A 158 5.16 -10.53 10.76
C SER A 158 4.04 -9.48 10.68
N LEU A 159 3.99 -8.69 9.59
CA LEU A 159 2.90 -7.75 9.35
C LEU A 159 1.55 -8.49 9.27
N ALA A 160 1.50 -9.58 8.49
CA ALA A 160 0.26 -10.28 8.22
C ALA A 160 -0.24 -11.12 9.42
N SER A 161 0.67 -11.64 10.24
CA SER A 161 0.33 -12.38 11.46
C SER A 161 -0.07 -11.49 12.62
N ALA A 162 0.38 -10.23 12.66
CA ALA A 162 -0.05 -9.26 13.67
C ALA A 162 -1.55 -8.92 13.55
N GLY A 163 -2.16 -9.19 12.40
CA GLY A 163 -3.59 -9.09 12.17
C GLY A 163 -4.15 -7.66 12.27
N TYR A 164 -5.46 -7.56 12.01
CA TYR A 164 -6.24 -6.34 12.26
C TYR A 164 -6.42 -6.07 13.76
N GLN A 165 -6.25 -7.09 14.61
CA GLN A 165 -6.75 -7.12 15.98
C GLN A 165 -5.72 -6.71 17.05
N HIS A 166 -4.42 -6.61 16.74
CA HIS A 166 -3.40 -6.44 17.79
C HIS A 166 -2.53 -5.19 17.71
N GLY A 167 -2.81 -4.25 16.80
CA GLY A 167 -2.20 -2.91 16.84
C GLY A 167 -0.66 -2.86 16.86
N HIS A 168 0.02 -3.98 16.53
CA HIS A 168 1.45 -4.07 16.71
C HIS A 168 2.18 -3.13 15.74
N PRO A 169 3.20 -2.38 16.21
CA PRO A 169 3.97 -1.52 15.34
C PRO A 169 4.76 -2.37 14.34
N PHE A 170 4.49 -2.17 13.06
CA PHE A 170 5.26 -2.79 11.99
C PHE A 170 6.55 -2.00 11.75
N ASN A 171 7.66 -2.56 12.25
CA ASN A 171 8.97 -1.93 12.21
C ASN A 171 9.65 -2.21 10.88
N SER A 172 9.62 -1.25 9.96
CA SER A 172 10.30 -1.42 8.68
C SER A 172 10.72 -0.10 8.07
N ASN A 173 11.91 -0.09 7.47
CA ASN A 173 12.28 0.94 6.52
C ASN A 173 11.45 0.80 5.24
N ALA A 174 11.27 1.88 4.49
CA ALA A 174 10.56 1.84 3.22
C ALA A 174 11.27 2.58 2.09
N LEU A 175 11.14 2.05 0.88
CA LEU A 175 11.37 2.79 -0.36
C LEU A 175 10.03 3.11 -1.00
N LYS A 176 9.84 4.36 -1.40
CA LYS A 176 8.62 4.80 -2.08
C LYS A 176 8.97 5.49 -3.39
N ILE A 177 8.29 5.08 -4.46
CA ILE A 177 8.37 5.75 -5.76
C ILE A 177 7.09 6.55 -5.94
N THR A 178 7.20 7.85 -6.11
CA THR A 178 6.06 8.76 -6.16
C THR A 178 5.57 8.98 -7.59
N SER A 179 4.33 9.39 -7.77
CA SER A 179 3.75 9.61 -9.11
C SER A 179 4.39 10.77 -9.85
N ASP A 180 4.98 11.72 -9.14
CA ASP A 180 5.75 12.82 -9.71
C ASP A 180 7.23 12.45 -9.96
N GLY A 181 7.62 11.19 -9.82
CA GLY A 181 8.92 10.67 -10.26
C GLY A 181 10.07 10.93 -9.28
N TYR A 182 9.81 10.84 -7.98
CA TYR A 182 10.85 10.80 -6.95
C TYR A 182 10.97 9.39 -6.37
N LEU A 183 12.18 9.07 -5.92
CA LEU A 183 12.46 7.93 -5.06
C LEU A 183 12.76 8.46 -3.66
N GLU A 184 12.01 7.98 -2.67
CA GLU A 184 12.09 8.41 -1.28
C GLU A 184 12.46 7.21 -0.40
N PHE A 185 13.39 7.42 0.53
CA PHE A 185 13.75 6.45 1.55
C PHE A 185 13.30 6.93 2.91
N TYR A 186 12.71 6.00 3.66
CA TYR A 186 12.21 6.21 5.00
C TYR A 186 12.87 5.21 5.94
N LYS A 187 13.71 5.69 6.85
CA LYS A 187 14.24 4.91 7.96
C LYS A 187 13.17 4.80 9.05
N TYR A 188 12.94 3.60 9.58
CA TYR A 188 12.11 3.41 10.76
C TYR A 188 12.73 4.15 11.95
N ALA A 189 11.94 4.98 12.62
CA ALA A 189 12.35 5.79 13.76
C ALA A 189 11.23 5.84 14.81
N GLY A 190 10.74 4.67 15.24
CA GLY A 190 9.68 4.56 16.25
C GLY A 190 8.26 4.79 15.73
N THR A 191 8.10 5.16 14.45
CA THR A 191 6.78 5.36 13.83
C THR A 191 6.53 4.38 12.72
N THR A 192 5.38 3.70 12.77
CA THR A 192 4.99 2.69 11.79
C THR A 192 4.71 3.34 10.42
N LEU A 193 5.27 2.77 9.36
CA LEU A 193 5.12 3.23 7.97
C LEU A 193 4.03 2.50 7.17
N ALA A 194 3.53 1.39 7.70
CA ALA A 194 2.42 0.63 7.13
C ALA A 194 1.21 0.64 8.08
N GLY A 195 -0.01 0.65 7.55
CA GLY A 195 -1.18 0.21 8.30
C GLY A 195 -1.12 -1.29 8.58
N PHE A 196 -2.02 -1.79 9.43
CA PHE A 196 -2.18 -3.23 9.69
C PHE A 196 -2.42 -4.05 8.40
N ASP A 197 -2.95 -3.40 7.36
CA ASP A 197 -3.25 -3.97 6.04
C ASP A 197 -2.13 -3.74 5.02
N GLY A 198 -0.99 -3.23 5.46
CA GLY A 198 0.13 -2.90 4.58
C GLY A 198 -0.06 -1.61 3.79
N ARG A 199 -1.07 -0.78 4.09
CA ARG A 199 -1.25 0.54 3.46
C ARG A 199 -0.13 1.50 3.84
N TRP A 200 0.38 2.27 2.88
CA TRP A 200 1.34 3.32 3.19
C TRP A 200 0.77 4.37 4.14
N ARG A 201 1.52 4.71 5.18
CA ARG A 201 1.19 5.79 6.12
C ARG A 201 2.15 6.97 5.96
N TYR A 202 1.60 8.15 5.70
CA TYR A 202 2.34 9.41 5.67
C TYR A 202 2.54 9.96 7.08
N THR A 203 3.30 9.21 7.89
CA THR A 203 3.49 9.50 9.31
C THR A 203 4.73 10.34 9.59
N GLN A 204 5.76 10.22 8.75
CA GLN A 204 7.05 10.90 8.92
C GLN A 204 7.62 11.46 7.61
N LYS A 205 8.64 12.32 7.74
CA LYS A 205 9.44 12.84 6.63
C LYS A 205 10.36 11.75 6.08
N PRO A 206 10.62 11.68 4.75
CA PRO A 206 11.64 10.80 4.21
C PRO A 206 13.03 11.18 4.74
N THR A 207 13.83 10.17 5.10
CA THR A 207 15.23 10.31 5.51
C THR A 207 16.07 10.86 4.36
N SER A 208 15.76 10.45 3.13
CA SER A 208 16.38 10.98 1.92
C SER A 208 15.42 10.85 0.73
N TYR A 209 15.60 11.67 -0.29
CA TYR A 209 14.82 11.61 -1.52
C TYR A 209 15.64 12.12 -2.71
N VAL A 210 15.40 11.55 -3.88
CA VAL A 210 16.08 11.92 -5.13
C VAL A 210 15.09 11.93 -6.29
N LYS A 211 15.30 12.83 -7.25
CA LYS A 211 14.52 12.85 -8.49
C LYS A 211 14.99 11.73 -9.40
N ILE A 212 14.06 10.91 -9.89
CA ILE A 212 14.36 9.90 -10.91
C ILE A 212 14.51 10.63 -12.24
N SER A 213 15.72 10.57 -12.81
CA SER A 213 16.07 11.24 -14.06
C SER A 213 15.93 10.33 -15.27
N HIS A 214 16.07 9.02 -15.08
CA HIS A 214 15.89 8.02 -16.13
C HIS A 214 15.54 6.65 -15.54
N THR A 215 14.92 5.80 -16.36
CA THR A 215 14.58 4.42 -15.98
C THR A 215 14.85 3.47 -17.13
N LEU A 216 15.52 2.37 -16.82
CA LEU A 216 15.75 1.26 -17.74
C LEU A 216 15.13 -0.01 -17.15
N ASN A 217 14.28 -0.70 -17.91
CA ASN A 217 13.75 -2.00 -17.55
C ASN A 217 14.55 -3.08 -18.31
N LYS A 218 15.12 -4.06 -17.59
CA LYS A 218 15.83 -5.21 -18.15
C LYS A 218 15.32 -6.49 -17.48
N GLY A 219 14.44 -7.22 -18.15
CA GLY A 219 13.74 -8.37 -17.59
C GLY A 219 13.05 -8.03 -16.26
N ALA A 220 13.31 -8.83 -15.23
CA ALA A 220 12.77 -8.62 -13.89
C ALA A 220 13.39 -7.44 -13.11
N THR A 221 14.38 -6.74 -13.68
CA THR A 221 15.12 -5.67 -12.99
C THR A 221 14.79 -4.31 -13.58
N LYS A 222 14.42 -3.38 -12.70
CA LYS A 222 14.25 -1.96 -13.00
C LYS A 222 15.43 -1.18 -12.45
N TYR A 223 16.11 -0.43 -13.31
CA TYR A 223 17.18 0.48 -12.93
C TYR A 223 16.64 1.90 -12.89
N LEU A 224 16.74 2.53 -11.72
CA LEU A 224 16.41 3.94 -11.52
C LEU A 224 17.70 4.74 -11.48
N TYR A 225 17.78 5.77 -12.32
CA TYR A 225 18.96 6.63 -12.43
C TYR A 225 18.65 8.01 -11.89
N PHE A 226 19.61 8.60 -11.18
CA PHE A 226 19.46 9.90 -10.53
C PHE A 226 20.82 10.61 -10.40
N GLN A 227 20.76 11.93 -10.24
CA GLN A 227 21.97 12.78 -10.20
C GLN A 227 22.62 12.84 -8.82
N GLN A 228 21.82 12.70 -7.76
CA GLN A 228 22.24 12.89 -6.36
C GLN A 228 22.19 11.57 -5.60
N PRO A 229 23.11 11.30 -4.65
CA PRO A 229 23.10 10.04 -3.92
C PRO A 229 21.84 9.89 -3.05
N LEU A 230 21.21 8.72 -3.09
CA LEU A 230 20.13 8.37 -2.16
C LEU A 230 20.73 7.81 -0.86
N LYS A 231 20.77 8.62 0.20
CA LYS A 231 21.32 8.20 1.50
C LYS A 231 20.45 7.11 2.15
N GLY A 232 21.07 6.13 2.79
CA GLY A 232 20.37 5.05 3.50
C GLY A 232 20.01 3.83 2.65
N VAL A 233 20.32 3.86 1.35
CA VAL A 233 20.14 2.73 0.43
C VAL A 233 21.42 2.56 -0.37
N LYS A 234 21.94 1.34 -0.49
CA LYS A 234 23.11 1.08 -1.34
C LYS A 234 22.75 1.36 -2.80
N THR A 235 23.53 2.23 -3.43
CA THR A 235 23.43 2.57 -4.85
C THR A 235 24.77 2.37 -5.53
N VAL A 236 24.77 2.23 -6.85
CA VAL A 236 26.00 2.18 -7.65
C VAL A 236 26.29 3.58 -8.14
N HIS A 237 27.49 4.08 -7.85
CA HIS A 237 28.01 5.30 -8.46
C HIS A 237 28.52 4.99 -9.87
N LEU A 238 28.10 5.77 -10.86
CA LEU A 238 28.45 5.60 -12.26
C LEU A 238 29.39 6.73 -12.67
N ARG A 239 30.68 6.41 -12.83
CA ARG A 239 31.71 7.39 -13.25
C ARG A 239 31.48 7.78 -14.71
N ASN A 240 31.64 9.07 -15.03
CA ASN A 240 31.61 9.63 -16.39
C ASN A 240 30.31 9.36 -17.16
N GLN A 241 29.20 9.14 -16.45
CA GLN A 241 27.89 8.91 -17.05
C GLN A 241 27.00 10.15 -16.88
N LYS A 242 26.05 10.33 -17.82
CA LYS A 242 25.01 11.37 -17.74
C LYS A 242 24.25 11.36 -16.41
N TYR A 243 24.12 10.19 -15.79
CA TYR A 243 23.52 10.00 -14.46
C TYR A 243 24.55 9.40 -13.52
N ARG A 244 24.79 10.05 -12.38
CA ARG A 244 25.87 9.70 -11.46
C ARG A 244 25.57 8.52 -10.55
N TYR A 245 24.31 8.15 -10.38
CA TYR A 245 23.92 7.08 -9.47
C TYR A 245 22.78 6.23 -10.02
N ARG A 246 22.78 4.96 -9.60
CA ARG A 246 21.79 3.95 -10.03
C ARG A 246 21.36 3.06 -8.87
N LEU A 247 20.06 2.86 -8.73
CA LEU A 247 19.47 1.79 -7.92
C LEU A 247 18.89 0.70 -8.82
N ALA A 248 19.22 -0.55 -8.55
CA ALA A 248 18.57 -1.70 -9.17
C ALA A 248 17.47 -2.24 -8.24
N ILE A 249 16.24 -2.31 -8.75
CA ILE A 249 15.09 -2.93 -8.08
C ILE A 249 14.72 -4.17 -8.88
N LYS A 250 14.99 -5.36 -8.33
CA LYS A 250 14.67 -6.64 -8.97
C LYS A 250 13.39 -7.21 -8.38
N ASN A 251 12.37 -7.40 -9.21
CA ASN A 251 11.21 -8.21 -8.88
C ASN A 251 11.66 -9.68 -8.81
N ARG A 252 11.34 -10.37 -7.72
CA ARG A 252 11.69 -11.78 -7.57
C ARG A 252 10.64 -12.72 -8.14
N HIS A 253 9.48 -12.21 -8.58
CA HIS A 253 8.36 -13.00 -9.11
C HIS A 253 7.93 -14.14 -8.17
N THR A 254 8.10 -13.92 -6.87
CA THR A 254 7.66 -14.83 -5.81
C THR A 254 6.59 -14.12 -5.00
N PRO A 255 5.33 -14.16 -5.45
CA PRO A 255 4.27 -13.61 -4.65
C PRO A 255 3.71 -14.61 -3.65
N TYR A 256 3.24 -14.09 -2.54
CA TYR A 256 2.76 -14.85 -1.40
C TYR A 256 1.41 -14.32 -0.94
N VAL A 257 0.62 -15.21 -0.36
CA VAL A 257 -0.58 -14.91 0.41
C VAL A 257 -0.38 -15.39 1.84
N TYR A 258 -0.90 -14.64 2.80
CA TYR A 258 -1.02 -15.02 4.19
C TYR A 258 -2.44 -14.75 4.65
N GLY A 259 -3.10 -15.73 5.28
CA GLY A 259 -4.53 -15.61 5.63
C GLY A 259 -5.42 -16.58 4.85
N ASN A 260 -6.71 -16.61 5.23
CA ASN A 260 -7.79 -17.23 4.45
C ASN A 260 -8.51 -16.17 3.61
N ASN A 261 -9.37 -16.58 2.66
CA ASN A 261 -9.93 -15.71 1.62
C ASN A 261 -10.51 -14.37 2.12
N ALA A 262 -11.16 -14.34 3.30
CA ALA A 262 -11.77 -13.13 3.87
C ALA A 262 -10.75 -12.11 4.44
N PHE A 263 -9.56 -12.56 4.87
CA PHE A 263 -8.53 -11.71 5.49
C PHE A 263 -7.14 -11.87 4.85
N ALA A 264 -7.09 -12.40 3.63
CA ALA A 264 -5.86 -12.67 2.92
C ALA A 264 -5.08 -11.38 2.62
N MET A 265 -3.84 -11.33 3.11
CA MET A 265 -2.85 -10.35 2.70
C MET A 265 -1.96 -10.95 1.63
N TYR A 266 -1.62 -10.14 0.64
CA TYR A 266 -0.77 -10.55 -0.46
C TYR A 266 0.52 -9.75 -0.46
N ALA A 267 1.59 -10.34 -0.98
CA ALA A 267 2.84 -9.61 -1.17
C ALA A 267 3.60 -10.10 -2.40
N SER A 268 4.30 -9.19 -3.06
CA SER A 268 5.37 -9.54 -4.00
C SER A 268 6.72 -9.16 -3.42
N ILE A 269 7.71 -10.04 -3.57
CA ILE A 269 9.06 -9.84 -3.03
C ILE A 269 9.97 -9.17 -4.07
N TYR A 270 10.78 -8.24 -3.58
CA TYR A 270 11.77 -7.50 -4.36
C TYR A 270 13.12 -7.54 -3.67
N SER A 271 14.16 -7.18 -4.41
CA SER A 271 15.45 -6.81 -3.83
C SER A 271 15.94 -5.49 -4.40
N ALA A 272 16.44 -4.61 -3.54
CA ALA A 272 17.02 -3.33 -3.91
C ALA A 272 18.16 -2.98 -2.94
N GLY A 273 19.25 -2.40 -3.43
CA GLY A 273 20.36 -1.96 -2.58
C GLY A 273 20.92 -3.04 -1.64
N GLY A 274 20.91 -4.31 -2.03
CA GLY A 274 21.36 -5.44 -1.20
C GLY A 274 20.32 -5.98 -0.20
N HIS A 275 19.18 -5.31 -0.01
CA HIS A 275 18.15 -5.72 0.94
C HIS A 275 16.94 -6.36 0.24
N ARG A 276 16.20 -7.17 1.00
CA ARG A 276 14.91 -7.74 0.59
C ARG A 276 13.77 -6.85 1.02
N TYR A 277 12.80 -6.71 0.14
CA TYR A 277 11.60 -5.93 0.35
C TYR A 277 10.35 -6.72 -0.03
N PHE A 278 9.19 -6.27 0.45
CA PHE A 278 7.90 -6.68 -0.07
C PHE A 278 7.03 -5.46 -0.42
N THR A 279 6.07 -5.66 -1.31
CA THR A 279 4.98 -4.70 -1.56
C THR A 279 3.64 -5.38 -1.31
N SER A 280 2.67 -4.65 -0.77
CA SER A 280 1.27 -5.11 -0.65
C SER A 280 0.47 -4.62 -1.87
N PRO A 281 -0.13 -5.52 -2.67
CA PRO A 281 -0.83 -5.18 -3.90
C PRO A 281 -2.27 -4.67 -3.69
N ARG A 282 -2.84 -4.77 -2.48
CA ARG A 282 -4.29 -4.88 -2.19
C ARG A 282 -5.23 -4.08 -3.12
N SER A 283 -6.12 -4.82 -3.81
CA SER A 283 -7.43 -4.36 -4.31
C SER A 283 -8.51 -4.57 -3.23
N TYR A 284 -9.57 -3.77 -3.24
CA TYR A 284 -10.67 -3.83 -2.28
C TYR A 284 -11.57 -5.06 -2.48
N ASP A 285 -11.45 -5.76 -3.61
CA ASP A 285 -12.31 -6.88 -4.04
C ASP A 285 -12.14 -8.19 -3.22
N ASN A 286 -11.49 -8.13 -2.06
CA ASN A 286 -11.35 -9.28 -1.15
C ASN A 286 -12.35 -9.23 0.02
N PHE A 287 -13.27 -8.26 0.02
CA PHE A 287 -14.46 -8.32 0.87
C PHE A 287 -15.61 -8.81 -0.02
N GLY A 288 -15.79 -10.14 -0.04
CA GLY A 288 -16.90 -10.91 -0.61
C GLY A 288 -17.78 -10.27 -1.69
N ASP A 289 -17.70 -10.82 -2.89
CA ASP A 289 -18.94 -11.29 -3.52
C ASP A 289 -19.39 -12.57 -2.80
#